data_AF-A0A9W7A0B2-F1
#
_entry.id   AF-A0A9W7A0B2-F1
#
_cell.length_a   1.000
_cell.length_b   1.000
_cell.length_c   1.000
_cell.angle_alpha   90.00
_cell.angle_beta   90.00
_cell.angle_gamma   90.00
#
_symmetry.space_group_name_H-M   'P 1'
#
loop_
_entity.id
_entity.type
_entity.pdbx_description
1 polymer ?
#
loop_
_entity_poly.entity_id
_entity_poly.type
_entity_poly.pdbx_seq_one_letter_code
_entity_poly.pdbx_strand_id
1 'polypeptide(L)'
;MSTPTATPVPSLWPCLPEGGCKNMFTLQNLKDVVTSPLFVTFLWLFFGMYVNCVVQVYAQYRSSQINASTLPDVGFDLLPTFSPLLADLACYGAMLLTLLRFFFGLTSSNSRIRRHIFRRHILCLGCLFLLRSASIISTMLPNPADYCITDVQYSPFYEAFRILLGQTVTCADVMYSGHTVNITLCSMTWHYYSHVVPLTTFDPVCGGWGRLTNKVGDLERFTTCKIMVWIFTFVGYAFIIGSRFHYTLDVFIGSLLTIVVFKVYYARLRTAHLSGTWFNRLVCWMERGAEDIEEYKRGLGEMAREGVGGEAMVQIV
;
A
#
# COMPACT_ATOMS: atom_id res chain seq x y z
N MET A 1 -18.60 -45.20 31.31
CA MET A 1 -18.14 -43.85 30.91
C MET A 1 -16.91 -44.03 30.05
N SER A 2 -17.09 -44.00 28.73
CA SER A 2 -16.01 -44.13 27.74
C SER A 2 -15.39 -42.76 27.49
N THR A 3 -14.09 -42.64 27.77
CA THR A 3 -13.28 -41.46 27.48
C THR A 3 -13.17 -41.24 25.97
N PRO A 4 -13.31 -39.99 25.47
CA PRO A 4 -13.12 -39.71 24.05
C PRO A 4 -11.64 -39.77 23.71
N THR A 5 -11.31 -40.62 22.74
CA THR A 5 -10.00 -40.75 22.13
C THR A 5 -9.63 -39.44 21.42
N ALA A 6 -8.56 -38.79 21.91
CA ALA A 6 -8.00 -37.61 21.27
C ALA A 6 -7.48 -37.96 19.87
N THR A 7 -8.03 -37.31 18.85
CA THR A 7 -7.53 -37.37 17.48
C THR A 7 -6.17 -36.68 17.41
N PRO A 8 -5.14 -37.30 16.79
CA PRO A 8 -3.83 -36.69 16.66
C PRO A 8 -3.90 -35.44 15.78
N VAL A 9 -3.31 -34.35 16.28
CA VAL A 9 -3.13 -33.09 15.54
C VAL A 9 -2.19 -33.36 14.37
N PRO A 10 -2.54 -33.04 13.12
CA PRO A 10 -1.63 -33.19 11.98
C PRO A 10 -0.41 -32.28 12.19
N SER A 11 0.79 -32.84 12.12
CA SER A 11 2.02 -32.05 12.17
C SER A 11 2.07 -31.11 10.97
N LEU A 12 1.96 -29.80 11.23
CA LEU A 12 2.00 -28.71 10.26
C LEU A 12 3.43 -28.42 9.72
N TRP A 13 4.27 -29.45 9.64
CA TRP A 13 5.61 -29.33 9.07
C TRP A 13 5.55 -29.90 7.65
N PRO A 14 5.64 -29.07 6.60
CA PRO A 14 5.93 -29.60 5.28
C PRO A 14 7.31 -30.25 5.37
N CYS A 15 7.37 -31.54 5.01
CA CYS A 15 8.62 -32.26 4.82
C CYS A 15 9.57 -31.39 3.98
N LEU A 16 10.60 -30.86 4.61
CA LEU A 16 11.72 -30.27 3.89
C LEU A 16 12.36 -31.42 3.11
N PRO A 17 12.53 -31.30 1.79
CA PRO A 17 13.16 -32.35 1.01
C PRO A 17 14.60 -32.53 1.49
N GLU A 18 14.89 -33.68 2.08
CA GLU A 18 16.24 -34.16 2.34
C GLU A 18 16.93 -34.42 1.00
N GLY A 19 17.60 -33.40 0.47
CA GLY A 19 18.16 -33.51 -0.88
C GLY A 19 19.04 -32.35 -1.28
N GLY A 20 20.29 -32.36 -0.81
CA GLY A 20 21.45 -31.88 -1.54
C GLY A 20 21.50 -30.40 -1.93
N CYS A 21 22.31 -29.63 -1.20
CA CYS A 21 22.80 -28.33 -1.64
C CYS A 21 23.71 -28.53 -2.89
N LYS A 22 23.11 -28.53 -4.09
CA LYS A 22 23.85 -28.59 -5.37
C LYS A 22 23.62 -27.32 -6.18
N ASN A 23 24.71 -26.56 -6.36
CA ASN A 23 24.98 -25.57 -7.40
C ASN A 23 23.82 -24.64 -7.78
N MET A 24 23.66 -23.67 -6.89
CA MET A 24 22.67 -22.62 -6.83
C MET A 24 22.93 -21.53 -7.90
N PHE A 25 22.78 -21.82 -9.20
CA PHE A 25 22.53 -20.83 -10.29
C PHE A 25 22.35 -21.56 -11.64
N THR A 26 21.28 -22.34 -11.78
CA THR A 26 20.86 -22.89 -13.08
C THR A 26 19.97 -21.87 -13.80
N LEU A 27 19.97 -21.83 -15.14
CA LEU A 27 19.06 -20.97 -15.94
C LEU A 27 17.58 -21.08 -15.53
N GLN A 28 17.18 -22.25 -15.03
CA GLN A 28 15.84 -22.49 -14.48
C GLN A 28 15.57 -21.63 -13.23
N ASN A 29 16.54 -21.51 -12.31
CA ASN A 29 16.42 -20.66 -11.12
C ASN A 29 16.29 -19.17 -11.50
N LEU A 30 16.98 -18.74 -12.57
CA LEU A 30 16.85 -17.37 -13.07
C LEU A 30 15.43 -17.12 -13.63
N LYS A 31 14.89 -18.08 -14.40
CA LYS A 31 13.51 -18.00 -14.90
C LYS A 31 12.52 -17.93 -13.74
N ASP A 32 12.70 -18.73 -12.70
CA ASP A 32 11.81 -18.74 -11.53
C ASP A 32 11.88 -17.42 -10.73
N VAL A 33 13.06 -16.79 -10.65
CA VAL A 33 13.24 -15.47 -10.03
C VAL A 33 12.59 -14.36 -10.87
N VAL A 34 12.86 -14.31 -12.18
CA VAL A 34 12.36 -13.28 -13.09
C VAL A 34 10.83 -13.39 -13.27
N THR A 35 10.30 -14.60 -13.21
CA THR A 35 8.84 -14.83 -13.23
C THR A 35 8.21 -14.83 -11.85
N SER A 36 8.97 -14.49 -10.80
CA SER A 36 8.39 -14.39 -9.46
C SER A 36 7.42 -13.18 -9.41
N PRO A 37 6.23 -13.34 -8.81
CA PRO A 37 5.29 -12.23 -8.65
C PRO A 37 5.89 -11.02 -7.94
N LEU A 38 6.83 -11.25 -7.02
CA LEU A 38 7.53 -10.18 -6.31
C LEU A 38 8.42 -9.36 -7.25
N PHE A 39 9.21 -10.01 -8.10
CA PHE A 39 10.06 -9.31 -9.08
C PHE A 39 9.23 -8.48 -10.06
N VAL A 40 8.14 -9.04 -10.59
CA VAL A 40 7.26 -8.32 -11.53
C VAL A 40 6.59 -7.12 -10.88
N THR A 41 6.16 -7.23 -9.61
CA THR A 41 5.58 -6.09 -8.89
C THR A 41 6.61 -5.03 -8.50
N PHE A 42 7.89 -5.40 -8.30
CA PHE A 42 8.98 -4.44 -8.20
C PHE A 42 9.23 -3.69 -9.50
N LEU A 43 9.27 -4.38 -10.64
CA LEU A 43 9.38 -3.73 -11.95
C LEU A 43 8.19 -2.79 -12.21
N TRP A 44 6.99 -3.19 -11.80
CA TRP A 44 5.80 -2.36 -11.89
C TRP A 44 5.91 -1.09 -11.04
N LEU A 45 6.37 -1.21 -9.79
CA LEU A 45 6.62 -0.05 -8.93
C LEU A 45 7.65 0.89 -9.56
N PHE A 46 8.79 0.35 -9.99
CA PHE A 46 9.86 1.13 -10.62
C PHE A 46 9.36 1.86 -11.87
N PHE A 47 8.62 1.16 -12.74
CA PHE A 47 8.00 1.75 -13.92
C PHE A 47 7.05 2.89 -13.54
N GLY A 48 6.14 2.68 -12.59
CA GLY A 48 5.19 3.69 -12.14
C GLY A 48 5.88 4.93 -11.54
N MET A 49 6.87 4.72 -10.67
CA MET A 49 7.66 5.81 -10.08
C MET A 49 8.45 6.59 -11.13
N TYR A 50 9.10 5.89 -12.06
CA TYR A 50 9.91 6.53 -13.10
C TYR A 50 9.04 7.37 -14.04
N VAL A 51 7.92 6.84 -14.52
CA VAL A 51 6.96 7.59 -15.35
C VAL A 51 6.45 8.82 -14.59
N ASN A 52 6.15 8.68 -13.30
CA ASN A 52 5.75 9.80 -12.46
C ASN A 52 6.84 10.88 -12.38
N CYS A 53 8.11 10.51 -12.17
CA CYS A 53 9.23 11.46 -12.16
C CYS A 53 9.42 12.15 -13.51
N VAL A 54 9.28 11.44 -14.64
CA VAL A 54 9.34 12.05 -15.98
C VAL A 54 8.23 13.10 -16.13
N VAL A 55 7.00 12.78 -15.73
CA VAL A 55 5.88 13.71 -15.82
C VAL A 55 6.06 14.92 -14.90
N GLN A 56 6.62 14.75 -13.70
CA GLN A 56 6.97 15.88 -12.82
C GLN A 56 7.95 16.86 -13.49
N VAL A 57 8.96 16.35 -14.21
CA VAL A 57 9.91 17.20 -14.94
C VAL A 57 9.20 17.96 -16.06
N TYR A 58 8.31 17.30 -16.82
CA TYR A 58 7.50 17.98 -17.81
C TYR A 58 6.60 19.06 -17.21
N ALA A 59 5.99 18.79 -16.05
CA ALA A 59 5.20 19.77 -15.32
C ALA A 59 6.06 20.96 -14.89
N GLN A 60 7.30 20.73 -14.44
CA GLN A 60 8.26 21.78 -14.10
C GLN A 60 8.59 22.69 -15.30
N TYR A 61 8.84 22.11 -16.47
CA TYR A 61 9.09 22.88 -17.69
C TYR A 61 7.90 23.69 -18.15
N ARG A 62 6.70 23.16 -18.01
CA ARG A 62 5.49 23.90 -18.37
C ARG A 62 5.17 24.98 -17.34
N SER A 63 5.43 24.75 -16.06
CA SER A 63 5.20 25.71 -14.98
C SER A 63 6.09 26.95 -15.11
N SER A 64 7.32 26.83 -15.64
CA SER A 64 8.20 28.00 -15.83
C SER A 64 7.69 28.99 -16.88
N GLN A 65 6.75 28.56 -17.73
CA GLN A 65 6.14 29.39 -18.78
C GLN A 65 4.81 30.02 -18.34
N ILE A 66 4.28 29.63 -17.19
CA ILE A 66 2.96 30.06 -16.71
C ILE A 66 3.16 30.89 -15.44
N ASN A 67 2.81 32.17 -15.53
CA ASN A 67 2.74 33.03 -14.36
C ASN A 67 1.29 33.05 -13.85
N ALA A 68 1.02 32.27 -12.80
CA ALA A 68 -0.30 32.18 -12.17
C ALA A 68 -0.14 32.35 -10.65
N SER A 69 -1.05 33.11 -10.05
CA SER A 69 -1.09 33.29 -8.59
C SER A 69 -1.59 32.03 -7.91
N THR A 70 -1.10 31.78 -6.70
CA THR A 70 -1.57 30.72 -5.79
C THR A 70 -3.08 30.76 -5.63
N LEU A 71 -3.72 29.59 -5.65
CA LEU A 71 -5.17 29.49 -5.48
C LEU A 71 -5.56 29.62 -4.00
N PRO A 72 -6.73 30.20 -3.69
CA PRO A 72 -7.24 30.21 -2.31
C PRO A 72 -7.52 28.78 -1.85
N ASP A 73 -7.08 28.44 -0.64
CA ASP A 73 -7.21 27.10 -0.07
C ASP A 73 -7.59 27.20 1.41
N VAL A 74 -8.72 26.58 1.77
CA VAL A 74 -9.26 26.62 3.13
C VAL A 74 -8.28 26.04 4.16
N GLY A 75 -7.50 25.03 3.78
CA GLY A 75 -6.49 24.47 4.69
C GLY A 75 -5.35 25.43 4.95
N PHE A 76 -4.97 26.28 3.99
CA PHE A 76 -3.97 27.33 4.21
C PHE A 76 -4.47 28.44 5.13
N ASP A 77 -5.78 28.71 5.12
CA ASP A 77 -6.41 29.69 6.01
C ASP A 77 -6.55 29.15 7.45
N LEU A 78 -6.80 27.84 7.60
CA LEU A 78 -7.04 27.20 8.91
C LEU A 78 -5.77 26.75 9.63
N LEU A 79 -4.74 26.31 8.89
CA LEU A 79 -3.53 25.74 9.47
C LEU A 79 -2.39 26.78 9.49
N PRO A 80 -1.57 26.81 10.56
CA PRO A 80 -0.37 27.62 10.57
C PRO A 80 0.66 27.06 9.58
N THR A 81 1.61 27.91 9.20
CA THR A 81 2.74 27.50 8.37
C THR A 81 3.61 26.49 9.12
N PHE A 82 3.81 25.31 8.55
CA PHE A 82 4.71 24.30 9.08
C PHE A 82 5.99 24.19 8.25
N SER A 83 7.05 23.64 8.87
CA SER A 83 8.27 23.28 8.13
C SER A 83 7.99 22.09 7.21
N PRO A 84 8.44 22.10 5.94
CA PRO A 84 8.30 20.97 5.02
C PRO A 84 8.91 19.67 5.57
N LEU A 85 9.95 19.80 6.41
CA LEU A 85 10.59 18.68 7.09
C LEU A 85 9.61 17.85 7.92
N LEU A 86 8.56 18.45 8.49
CA LEU A 86 7.56 17.72 9.28
C LEU A 86 6.71 16.79 8.40
N ALA A 87 6.37 17.23 7.18
CA ALA A 87 5.66 16.41 6.21
C ALA A 87 6.55 15.24 5.73
N ASP A 88 7.82 15.51 5.45
CA ASP A 88 8.81 14.48 5.10
C ASP A 88 9.00 13.46 6.22
N LEU A 89 9.19 13.93 7.46
CA LEU A 89 9.37 13.07 8.62
C LEU A 89 8.13 12.21 8.89
N ALA A 90 6.93 12.76 8.72
CA ALA A 90 5.69 11.99 8.85
C ALA A 90 5.58 10.91 7.78
N CYS A 91 5.90 11.23 6.53
CA CYS A 91 5.87 10.28 5.42
C CYS A 91 6.92 9.18 5.58
N TYR A 92 8.20 9.54 5.76
CA TYR A 92 9.28 8.58 5.94
C TYR A 92 9.12 7.78 7.23
N GLY A 93 8.59 8.39 8.30
CA GLY A 93 8.24 7.70 9.54
C GLY A 93 7.16 6.63 9.31
N ALA A 94 6.07 6.96 8.62
CA ALA A 94 5.03 6.00 8.26
C ALA A 94 5.59 4.85 7.41
N MET A 95 6.39 5.17 6.40
CA MET A 95 7.02 4.18 5.52
C MET A 95 7.98 3.28 6.32
N LEU A 96 8.89 3.86 7.12
CA LEU A 96 9.87 3.12 7.91
C LEU A 96 9.19 2.18 8.91
N LEU A 97 8.21 2.67 9.68
CA LEU A 97 7.48 1.85 10.63
C LEU A 97 6.71 0.72 9.93
N THR A 98 6.13 0.99 8.76
CA THR A 98 5.46 -0.03 7.94
C THR A 98 6.44 -1.08 7.42
N LEU A 99 7.59 -0.65 6.88
CA LEU A 99 8.65 -1.53 6.39
C LEU A 99 9.18 -2.42 7.52
N LEU A 100 9.54 -1.82 8.65
CA LEU A 100 10.03 -2.55 9.83
C LEU A 100 8.99 -3.52 10.35
N ARG A 101 7.72 -3.11 10.49
CA ARG A 101 6.68 -3.99 11.04
C ARG A 101 6.31 -5.11 10.09
N PHE A 102 5.97 -4.80 8.84
CA PHE A 102 5.33 -5.75 7.94
C PHE A 102 6.31 -6.47 7.04
N PHE A 103 7.50 -5.94 6.76
CA PHE A 103 8.41 -6.51 5.76
C PHE A 103 9.71 -7.04 6.36
N PHE A 104 10.27 -6.36 7.37
CA PHE A 104 11.53 -6.78 8.03
C PHE A 104 11.37 -7.26 9.48
N GLY A 105 10.13 -7.34 9.98
CA GLY A 105 9.90 -7.46 11.41
C GLY A 105 10.56 -8.68 12.07
N LEU A 106 11.06 -8.42 13.28
CA LEU A 106 11.91 -9.28 14.12
C LEU A 106 11.27 -10.62 14.54
N THR A 107 9.96 -10.77 14.36
CA THR A 107 9.22 -12.00 14.70
C THR A 107 9.20 -12.98 13.51
N SER A 108 10.12 -13.95 13.59
CA SER A 108 10.39 -15.00 12.58
C SER A 108 9.16 -15.80 12.11
N SER A 109 8.12 -15.90 12.94
CA SER A 109 7.01 -16.85 12.72
C SER A 109 6.19 -16.65 11.44
N ASN A 110 6.16 -15.45 10.83
CA ASN A 110 5.20 -15.10 9.77
C ASN A 110 5.86 -14.55 8.49
N SER A 111 7.03 -15.02 8.10
CA SER A 111 7.80 -14.47 6.95
C SER A 111 7.10 -14.60 5.59
N ARG A 112 6.24 -15.62 5.40
CA ARG A 112 5.54 -15.87 4.12
C ARG A 112 4.43 -14.85 3.87
N ILE A 113 3.51 -14.69 4.82
CA ILE A 113 2.40 -13.74 4.70
C ILE A 113 2.90 -12.30 4.54
N ARG A 114 3.95 -11.92 5.26
CA ARG A 114 4.63 -10.62 5.14
C ARG A 114 5.08 -10.31 3.71
N ARG A 115 5.62 -11.32 3.01
CA ARG A 115 6.03 -11.19 1.60
C ARG A 115 4.84 -10.89 0.68
N HIS A 116 3.69 -11.50 0.94
CA HIS A 116 2.46 -11.25 0.17
C HIS A 116 1.89 -9.86 0.47
N ILE A 117 1.87 -9.44 1.74
CA ILE A 117 1.50 -8.06 2.14
C ILE A 117 2.39 -7.06 1.40
N PHE A 118 3.69 -7.28 1.40
CA PHE A 118 4.65 -6.41 0.72
C PHE A 118 4.39 -6.33 -0.78
N ARG A 119 4.23 -7.48 -1.45
CA ARG A 119 3.90 -7.57 -2.88
C ARG A 119 2.66 -6.75 -3.23
N ARG A 120 1.60 -6.87 -2.43
CA ARG A 120 0.34 -6.14 -2.64
C ARG A 120 0.52 -4.63 -2.43
N HIS A 121 1.33 -4.25 -1.43
CA HIS A 121 1.65 -2.85 -1.13
C HIS A 121 2.40 -2.20 -2.31
N ILE A 122 3.48 -2.81 -2.80
CA ILE A 122 4.27 -2.26 -3.92
C ILE A 122 3.48 -2.22 -5.23
N LEU A 123 2.59 -3.20 -5.47
CA LEU A 123 1.70 -3.19 -6.63
C LEU A 123 0.74 -1.99 -6.57
N CYS A 124 0.07 -1.79 -5.43
CA CYS A 124 -0.82 -0.65 -5.23
C CYS A 124 -0.07 0.68 -5.39
N LEU A 125 1.13 0.77 -4.80
CA LEU A 125 1.97 1.97 -4.89
C LEU A 125 2.35 2.30 -6.35
N GLY A 126 2.74 1.30 -7.15
CA GLY A 126 3.02 1.48 -8.58
C GLY A 126 1.79 1.95 -9.37
N CYS A 127 0.61 1.40 -9.09
CA CYS A 127 -0.65 1.87 -9.70
C CYS A 127 -0.96 3.33 -9.34
N LEU A 128 -0.75 3.70 -8.07
CA LEU A 128 -1.00 5.06 -7.59
C LEU A 128 -0.08 6.09 -8.25
N PHE A 129 1.20 5.76 -8.44
CA PHE A 129 2.13 6.64 -9.17
C PHE A 129 1.79 6.78 -10.65
N LEU A 130 1.20 5.77 -11.30
CA LEU A 130 0.70 5.92 -12.66
C LEU A 130 -0.55 6.81 -12.73
N LEU A 131 -1.50 6.65 -11.81
CA LEU A 131 -2.66 7.55 -11.71
C LEU A 131 -2.25 8.99 -11.42
N ARG A 132 -1.21 9.16 -10.61
CA ARG A 132 -0.59 10.45 -10.34
C ARG A 132 0.04 11.07 -11.58
N SER A 133 0.81 10.30 -12.33
CA SER A 133 1.33 10.70 -13.65
C SER A 133 0.20 11.22 -14.57
N ALA A 134 -0.91 10.48 -14.65
CA ALA A 134 -2.06 10.87 -15.46
C ALA A 134 -2.70 12.18 -14.98
N SER A 135 -2.71 12.44 -13.66
CA SER A 135 -3.26 13.66 -13.08
C SER A 135 -2.38 14.87 -13.37
N ILE A 136 -1.08 14.77 -13.07
CA ILE A 136 -0.11 15.86 -13.26
C ILE A 136 -0.02 16.29 -14.73
N ILE A 137 -0.04 15.35 -15.68
CA ILE A 137 0.01 15.71 -17.11
C ILE A 137 -1.29 16.35 -17.60
N SER A 138 -2.43 15.94 -17.02
CA SER A 138 -3.75 16.45 -17.41
C SER A 138 -3.98 17.87 -16.91
N THR A 139 -3.53 18.19 -15.69
CA THR A 139 -3.75 19.50 -15.07
C THR A 139 -2.58 19.86 -14.17
N MET A 140 -2.19 21.14 -14.23
CA MET A 140 -1.16 21.71 -13.35
C MET A 140 -1.76 22.85 -12.56
N LEU A 141 -1.40 22.93 -11.28
CA LEU A 141 -1.77 24.03 -10.40
C LEU A 141 -0.57 24.96 -10.19
N PRO A 142 -0.79 26.25 -9.88
CA PRO A 142 0.29 27.13 -9.47
C PRO A 142 0.91 26.65 -8.16
N ASN A 143 2.23 26.73 -8.05
CA ASN A 143 2.95 26.28 -6.85
C ASN A 143 2.67 27.20 -5.65
N PRO A 144 2.12 26.69 -4.53
CA PRO A 144 1.90 27.47 -3.32
C PRO A 144 3.18 27.70 -2.48
N ALA A 145 4.26 26.96 -2.75
CA ALA A 145 5.51 27.02 -2.01
C ALA A 145 6.50 28.02 -2.63
N ASP A 146 6.44 29.29 -2.20
CA ASP A 146 7.31 30.37 -2.68
C ASP A 146 8.81 30.14 -2.40
N TYR A 147 9.13 29.26 -1.43
CA TYR A 147 10.50 28.92 -1.05
C TYR A 147 11.12 27.82 -1.93
N CYS A 148 10.33 27.16 -2.78
CA CYS A 148 10.81 26.02 -3.57
C CYS A 148 11.63 26.49 -4.77
N ILE A 149 12.89 26.06 -4.82
CA ILE A 149 13.82 26.34 -5.92
C ILE A 149 14.15 25.01 -6.59
N THR A 150 14.03 24.97 -7.92
CA THR A 150 14.33 23.77 -8.73
C THR A 150 15.66 23.93 -9.46
N ASP A 151 16.41 22.83 -9.58
CA ASP A 151 17.68 22.72 -10.29
C ASP A 151 17.57 21.93 -11.62
N VAL A 152 16.35 21.70 -12.10
CA VAL A 152 16.08 20.93 -13.31
C VAL A 152 16.60 21.68 -14.55
N GLN A 153 17.54 21.08 -15.28
CA GLN A 153 18.18 21.67 -16.46
C GLN A 153 18.35 20.70 -17.65
N TYR A 154 18.32 19.38 -17.41
CA TYR A 154 18.68 18.36 -18.40
C TYR A 154 17.46 17.70 -19.08
N SER A 155 17.66 16.64 -19.86
CA SER A 155 16.52 15.94 -20.49
C SER A 155 15.56 15.35 -19.44
N PRO A 156 14.23 15.35 -19.70
CA PRO A 156 13.24 14.83 -18.74
C PRO A 156 13.54 13.42 -18.23
N PHE A 157 14.09 12.56 -19.09
CA PHE A 157 14.41 11.17 -18.75
C PHE A 157 15.61 11.04 -17.79
N TYR A 158 16.60 11.91 -17.92
CA TYR A 158 17.76 11.93 -17.03
C TYR A 158 17.42 12.58 -15.69
N GLU A 159 16.69 13.69 -15.73
CA GLU A 159 16.21 14.37 -14.51
C GLU A 159 15.26 13.49 -13.71
N ALA A 160 14.40 12.70 -14.38
CA ALA A 160 13.56 11.72 -13.69
C ALA A 160 14.38 10.72 -12.88
N PHE A 161 15.54 10.30 -13.37
CA PHE A 161 16.43 9.41 -12.64
C PHE A 161 17.10 10.12 -11.46
N ARG A 162 17.51 11.39 -11.63
CA ARG A 162 18.05 12.23 -10.54
C ARG A 162 17.01 12.44 -9.43
N ILE A 163 15.76 12.71 -9.78
CA ILE A 163 14.64 12.84 -8.83
C ILE A 163 14.40 11.51 -8.11
N LEU A 164 14.39 10.39 -8.84
CA LEU A 164 14.21 9.06 -8.25
C LEU A 164 15.31 8.71 -7.23
N LEU A 165 16.55 9.19 -7.46
CA LEU A 165 17.68 9.06 -6.55
C LEU A 165 17.72 10.14 -5.44
N GLY A 166 16.78 11.09 -5.43
CA GLY A 166 16.75 12.19 -4.47
C GLY A 166 17.81 13.27 -4.67
N GLN A 167 18.38 13.38 -5.88
CA GLN A 167 19.42 14.38 -6.22
C GLN A 167 18.85 15.73 -6.68
N THR A 168 17.58 15.78 -7.08
CA THR A 168 16.91 16.94 -7.68
C THR A 168 15.47 16.99 -7.18
N VAL A 169 14.94 18.20 -6.99
CA VAL A 169 13.57 18.45 -6.52
C VAL A 169 12.78 19.24 -7.57
N THR A 170 11.51 18.89 -7.73
CA THR A 170 10.55 19.63 -8.56
C THR A 170 9.57 20.40 -7.67
N CYS A 171 9.17 21.57 -8.13
CA CYS A 171 8.26 22.47 -7.42
C CYS A 171 6.87 22.53 -8.08
N ALA A 172 6.76 22.10 -9.33
CA ALA A 172 5.49 22.07 -10.07
C ALA A 172 4.63 20.83 -9.78
N ASP A 173 5.09 19.95 -8.89
CA ASP A 173 4.40 18.73 -8.48
C ASP A 173 3.38 19.03 -7.38
N VAL A 174 2.31 19.71 -7.77
CA VAL A 174 1.27 20.21 -6.85
C VAL A 174 -0.10 19.65 -7.19
N MET A 175 -0.16 18.51 -7.88
CA MET A 175 -1.40 17.78 -8.10
C MET A 175 -1.23 16.33 -7.67
N TYR A 176 -2.11 15.85 -6.79
CA TYR A 176 -2.09 14.49 -6.26
C TYR A 176 -0.78 14.17 -5.51
N SER A 177 -0.73 14.52 -4.22
CA SER A 177 0.46 14.44 -3.36
C SER A 177 1.05 13.02 -3.19
N GLY A 178 2.36 12.88 -3.44
CA GLY A 178 3.11 11.64 -3.19
C GLY A 178 3.24 11.28 -1.70
N HIS A 179 3.43 12.26 -0.81
CA HIS A 179 3.43 12.04 0.64
C HIS A 179 2.09 11.50 1.12
N THR A 180 1.00 12.11 0.64
CA THR A 180 -0.36 11.66 0.97
C THR A 180 -0.58 10.21 0.53
N VAL A 181 -0.19 9.87 -0.71
CA VAL A 181 -0.27 8.49 -1.23
C VAL A 181 0.44 7.51 -0.29
N ASN A 182 1.69 7.79 0.08
CA ASN A 182 2.48 6.89 0.92
C ASN A 182 1.90 6.75 2.33
N ILE A 183 1.55 7.87 3.00
CA ILE A 183 0.96 7.84 4.34
C ILE A 183 -0.37 7.08 4.32
N THR A 184 -1.24 7.37 3.34
CA THR A 184 -2.55 6.69 3.22
C THR A 184 -2.37 5.19 2.98
N LEU A 185 -1.48 4.81 2.07
CA LEU A 185 -1.26 3.40 1.72
C LEU A 185 -0.64 2.62 2.89
N CYS A 186 0.28 3.24 3.63
CA CYS A 186 0.78 2.71 4.90
C CYS A 186 -0.41 2.48 5.85
N SER A 187 -1.25 3.47 6.07
CA SER A 187 -2.38 3.36 7.00
C SER A 187 -3.42 2.33 6.58
N MET A 188 -3.68 2.18 5.29
CA MET A 188 -4.51 1.09 4.77
C MET A 188 -3.89 -0.28 5.02
N THR A 189 -2.57 -0.40 4.86
CA THR A 189 -1.83 -1.64 5.16
C THR A 189 -1.93 -1.98 6.65
N TRP A 190 -1.71 -1.01 7.53
CA TRP A 190 -1.88 -1.20 8.97
C TRP A 190 -3.33 -1.52 9.32
N HIS A 191 -4.30 -0.82 8.75
CA HIS A 191 -5.71 -1.03 9.03
C HIS A 191 -6.15 -2.45 8.63
N TYR A 192 -5.65 -2.98 7.51
CA TYR A 192 -6.08 -4.29 7.05
C TYR A 192 -5.30 -5.44 7.70
N TYR A 193 -3.99 -5.28 7.94
CA TYR A 193 -3.13 -6.40 8.32
C TYR A 193 -2.68 -6.40 9.78
N SER A 194 -3.09 -5.43 10.60
CA SER A 194 -2.61 -5.36 11.99
C SER A 194 -2.94 -6.59 12.84
N HIS A 195 -4.04 -7.29 12.56
CA HIS A 195 -4.41 -8.52 13.27
C HIS A 195 -3.73 -9.77 12.74
N VAL A 196 -3.38 -9.75 11.45
CA VAL A 196 -2.64 -10.83 10.79
C VAL A 196 -1.19 -10.86 11.28
N VAL A 197 -0.63 -9.69 11.56
CA VAL A 197 0.73 -9.53 12.10
C VAL A 197 0.66 -8.72 13.40
N PRO A 198 0.15 -9.29 14.50
CA PRO A 198 0.00 -8.58 15.77
C PRO A 198 1.37 -8.23 16.36
N LEU A 199 1.52 -6.99 16.84
CA LEU A 199 2.71 -6.57 17.61
C LEU A 199 2.60 -7.06 19.06
N THR A 200 1.42 -6.90 19.62
CA THR A 200 1.04 -7.33 20.95
C THR A 200 -0.40 -7.83 20.90
N THR A 201 -0.78 -8.73 21.80
CA THR A 201 -2.18 -9.10 22.05
C THR A 201 -2.92 -8.05 22.90
N PHE A 202 -2.19 -7.03 23.36
CA PHE A 202 -2.71 -5.99 24.25
C PHE A 202 -3.44 -4.91 23.45
N ASP A 203 -4.76 -4.84 23.66
CA ASP A 203 -5.66 -3.85 23.07
C ASP A 203 -6.36 -3.08 24.21
N PRO A 204 -5.72 -2.02 24.76
CA PRO A 204 -6.18 -1.40 26.00
C PRO A 204 -7.53 -0.70 25.87
N VAL A 205 -7.83 -0.15 24.69
CA VAL A 205 -9.05 0.64 24.48
C VAL A 205 -10.21 -0.23 24.04
N CYS A 206 -9.96 -1.22 23.18
CA CYS A 206 -11.01 -2.01 22.53
C CYS A 206 -10.97 -3.50 22.90
N GLY A 207 -10.11 -3.91 23.85
CA GLY A 207 -9.85 -5.31 24.19
C GLY A 207 -11.10 -6.11 24.58
N GLY A 208 -11.99 -5.51 25.36
CA GLY A 208 -13.23 -6.14 25.82
C GLY A 208 -14.37 -6.14 24.80
N TRP A 209 -14.19 -5.57 23.61
CA TRP A 209 -15.28 -5.31 22.67
C TRP A 209 -15.36 -6.45 21.65
N GLY A 210 -16.26 -7.40 21.87
CA GLY A 210 -16.65 -8.42 20.88
C GLY A 210 -15.52 -9.31 20.36
N ARG A 211 -15.81 -10.06 19.29
CA ARG A 211 -14.82 -10.89 18.59
C ARG A 211 -13.91 -9.99 17.75
N LEU A 212 -12.62 -10.34 17.72
CA LEU A 212 -11.64 -9.59 16.92
C LEU A 212 -11.83 -9.85 15.42
N THR A 213 -12.05 -11.12 15.06
CA THR A 213 -12.21 -11.57 13.68
C THR A 213 -13.50 -12.36 13.49
N ASN A 214 -14.10 -12.25 12.30
CA ASN A 214 -15.22 -13.09 11.87
C ASN A 214 -14.74 -14.51 11.51
N LYS A 215 -15.66 -15.41 11.15
CA LYS A 215 -15.35 -16.78 10.70
C LYS A 215 -14.43 -16.85 9.46
N VAL A 216 -14.35 -15.75 8.71
CA VAL A 216 -13.60 -15.62 7.46
C VAL A 216 -12.23 -14.97 7.69
N GLY A 217 -11.90 -14.61 8.95
CA GLY A 217 -10.63 -13.98 9.33
C GLY A 217 -10.59 -12.46 9.13
N ASP A 218 -11.71 -11.84 8.75
CA ASP A 218 -11.83 -10.38 8.64
C ASP A 218 -12.03 -9.73 10.00
N LEU A 219 -11.46 -8.54 10.17
CA LEU A 219 -11.61 -7.81 11.42
C LEU A 219 -13.03 -7.24 11.56
N GLU A 220 -13.74 -7.61 12.63
CA GLU A 220 -15.07 -7.08 12.92
C GLU A 220 -15.02 -5.78 13.74
N ARG A 221 -13.96 -5.58 14.55
CA ARG A 221 -13.85 -4.45 15.47
C ARG A 221 -12.76 -3.44 15.12
N PHE A 222 -12.93 -2.20 15.58
CA PHE A 222 -11.85 -1.22 15.60
C PHE A 222 -10.86 -1.56 16.74
N THR A 223 -9.56 -1.48 16.48
CA THR A 223 -8.52 -1.75 17.49
C THR A 223 -7.78 -0.46 17.83
N THR A 224 -7.16 -0.40 19.00
CA THR A 224 -6.34 0.74 19.42
C THR A 224 -5.29 1.11 18.36
N CYS A 225 -4.66 0.10 17.76
CA CYS A 225 -3.68 0.28 16.69
C CYS A 225 -4.25 1.00 15.46
N LYS A 226 -5.48 0.67 15.04
CA LYS A 226 -6.16 1.36 13.93
C LYS A 226 -6.41 2.83 14.25
N ILE A 227 -6.86 3.12 15.47
CA ILE A 227 -7.12 4.50 15.92
C ILE A 227 -5.83 5.32 15.86
N MET A 228 -4.75 4.80 16.46
CA MET A 228 -3.46 5.48 16.48
C MET A 228 -2.91 5.76 15.08
N VAL A 229 -3.00 4.79 14.18
CA VAL A 229 -2.54 4.94 12.79
C VAL A 229 -3.31 6.03 12.05
N TRP A 230 -4.64 6.08 12.18
CA TRP A 230 -5.43 7.11 11.52
C TRP A 230 -5.22 8.49 12.14
N ILE A 231 -5.04 8.60 13.47
CA ILE A 231 -4.62 9.85 14.11
C ILE A 231 -3.29 10.32 13.50
N PHE A 232 -2.29 9.44 13.42
CA PHE A 232 -1.01 9.76 12.81
C PHE A 232 -1.17 10.23 11.35
N THR A 233 -2.03 9.57 10.56
CA THR A 233 -2.35 9.98 9.19
C THR A 233 -2.92 11.37 9.10
N PHE A 234 -3.92 11.70 9.91
CA PHE A 234 -4.55 13.03 9.88
C PHE A 234 -3.57 14.12 10.34
N VAL A 235 -2.70 13.83 11.31
CA VAL A 235 -1.59 14.73 11.68
C VAL A 235 -0.62 14.92 10.50
N GLY A 236 -0.27 13.83 9.80
CA GLY A 236 0.57 13.90 8.60
C GLY A 236 -0.06 14.75 7.49
N TYR A 237 -1.38 14.64 7.27
CA TYR A 237 -2.10 15.50 6.33
C TYR A 237 -2.04 16.97 6.73
N ALA A 238 -2.21 17.28 8.02
CA ALA A 238 -2.08 18.65 8.51
C ALA A 238 -0.67 19.22 8.27
N PHE A 239 0.38 18.41 8.43
CA PHE A 239 1.75 18.84 8.10
C PHE A 239 1.97 19.06 6.60
N ILE A 240 1.37 18.23 5.73
CA ILE A 240 1.45 18.41 4.27
C ILE A 240 0.73 19.68 3.83
N ILE A 241 -0.46 19.97 4.37
CA ILE A 241 -1.23 21.16 4.01
C ILE A 241 -0.58 22.41 4.59
N GLY A 242 -0.23 22.40 5.87
CA GLY A 242 0.35 23.58 6.53
C GLY A 242 1.77 23.91 6.06
N SER A 243 2.51 22.97 5.45
CA SER A 243 3.78 23.30 4.78
C SER A 243 3.59 24.12 3.49
N ARG A 244 2.34 24.23 3.01
CA ARG A 244 1.97 24.83 1.72
C ARG A 244 2.70 24.19 0.54
N PHE A 245 3.10 22.93 0.68
CA PHE A 245 3.68 22.16 -0.41
C PHE A 245 2.61 21.57 -1.34
N HIS A 246 1.41 21.32 -0.80
CA HIS A 246 0.25 20.82 -1.54
C HIS A 246 -1.03 21.51 -1.08
N TYR A 247 -1.98 21.63 -1.99
CA TYR A 247 -3.33 22.10 -1.68
C TYR A 247 -4.09 21.06 -0.85
N THR A 248 -5.07 21.50 -0.08
CA THR A 248 -5.97 20.60 0.67
C THR A 248 -6.68 19.63 -0.27
N LEU A 249 -7.04 20.10 -1.47
CA LEU A 249 -7.65 19.26 -2.50
C LEU A 249 -6.74 18.10 -2.95
N ASP A 250 -5.42 18.32 -3.02
CA ASP A 250 -4.46 17.28 -3.40
C ASP A 250 -4.39 16.17 -2.36
N VAL A 251 -4.43 16.54 -1.08
CA VAL A 251 -4.43 15.61 0.04
C VAL A 251 -5.75 14.83 0.07
N PHE A 252 -6.88 15.50 -0.16
CA PHE A 252 -8.18 14.85 -0.24
C PHE A 252 -8.25 13.84 -1.39
N ILE A 253 -7.97 14.27 -2.63
CA ILE A 253 -7.99 13.39 -3.81
C ILE A 253 -6.97 12.27 -3.66
N GLY A 254 -5.77 12.59 -3.17
CA GLY A 254 -4.70 11.61 -3.00
C GLY A 254 -5.06 10.50 -2.01
N SER A 255 -5.70 10.87 -0.90
CA SER A 255 -6.19 9.89 0.08
C SER A 255 -7.35 9.06 -0.47
N LEU A 256 -8.32 9.69 -1.14
CA LEU A 256 -9.48 9.01 -1.72
C LEU A 256 -9.06 7.99 -2.78
N LEU A 257 -8.24 8.39 -3.76
CA LEU A 257 -7.75 7.49 -4.80
C LEU A 257 -6.93 6.34 -4.22
N THR A 258 -6.13 6.61 -3.18
CA THR A 258 -5.37 5.55 -2.50
C THR A 258 -6.28 4.52 -1.84
N ILE A 259 -7.33 4.97 -1.14
CA ILE A 259 -8.33 4.09 -0.54
C ILE A 259 -9.06 3.28 -1.62
N VAL A 260 -9.48 3.92 -2.71
CA VAL A 260 -10.18 3.27 -3.83
C VAL A 260 -9.31 2.20 -4.47
N VAL A 261 -8.06 2.51 -4.85
CA VAL A 261 -7.15 1.53 -5.46
C VAL A 261 -6.92 0.35 -4.53
N PHE A 262 -6.68 0.60 -3.24
CA PHE A 262 -6.47 -0.45 -2.25
C PHE A 262 -7.72 -1.35 -2.12
N LYS A 263 -8.91 -0.75 -1.97
CA LYS A 263 -10.18 -1.47 -1.80
C LYS A 263 -10.58 -2.24 -3.06
N VAL A 264 -10.43 -1.64 -4.24
CA VAL A 264 -10.72 -2.29 -5.53
C VAL A 264 -9.78 -3.48 -5.72
N TYR A 265 -8.49 -3.32 -5.45
CA TYR A 265 -7.53 -4.42 -5.50
C TYR A 265 -7.94 -5.56 -4.57
N TYR A 266 -8.36 -5.25 -3.35
CA TYR A 266 -8.81 -6.24 -2.36
C TYR A 266 -10.12 -6.93 -2.70
N ALA A 267 -11.10 -6.19 -3.20
CA ALA A 267 -12.35 -6.77 -3.69
C ALA A 267 -12.04 -7.78 -4.81
N ARG A 268 -11.18 -7.39 -5.76
CA ARG A 268 -10.75 -8.26 -6.85
C ARG A 268 -9.94 -9.46 -6.36
N LEU A 269 -9.07 -9.29 -5.37
CA LEU A 269 -8.32 -10.36 -4.73
C LEU A 269 -9.26 -11.46 -4.20
N ARG A 270 -10.36 -11.07 -3.55
CA ARG A 270 -11.36 -12.01 -3.02
C ARG A 270 -12.18 -12.67 -4.11
N THR A 271 -12.56 -11.96 -5.17
CA THR A 271 -13.47 -12.49 -6.20
C THR A 271 -12.77 -13.09 -7.41
N ALA A 272 -11.45 -12.93 -7.57
CA ALA A 272 -10.73 -13.32 -8.78
C ALA A 272 -10.86 -14.82 -9.11
N HIS A 273 -10.98 -15.68 -8.11
CA HIS A 273 -11.14 -17.11 -8.30
C HIS A 273 -12.52 -17.51 -8.87
N LEU A 274 -13.50 -16.61 -8.86
CA LEU A 274 -14.86 -16.87 -9.30
C LEU A 274 -15.06 -16.71 -10.82
N SER A 275 -14.16 -16.00 -11.51
CA SER A 275 -14.27 -15.87 -12.97
C SER A 275 -12.92 -15.97 -13.69
N GLY A 276 -12.91 -16.68 -14.82
CA GLY A 276 -11.71 -16.99 -15.60
C GLY A 276 -11.20 -15.87 -16.51
N THR A 277 -11.52 -14.60 -16.23
CA THR A 277 -11.05 -13.47 -17.05
C THR A 277 -9.52 -13.38 -17.02
N TRP A 278 -8.92 -12.82 -18.06
CA TRP A 278 -7.45 -12.70 -18.13
C TRP A 278 -6.88 -11.90 -16.94
N PHE A 279 -7.58 -10.84 -16.52
CA PHE A 279 -7.18 -10.02 -15.38
C PHE A 279 -7.26 -10.80 -14.06
N ASN A 280 -8.32 -11.58 -13.87
CA ASN A 280 -8.43 -12.44 -12.69
C ASN A 280 -7.36 -13.55 -12.67
N ARG A 281 -6.99 -14.10 -13.84
CA ARG A 281 -5.86 -15.03 -13.95
C ARG A 281 -4.55 -14.36 -13.54
N LEU A 282 -4.34 -13.09 -13.93
CA LEU A 282 -3.20 -12.31 -13.49
C LEU A 282 -3.21 -12.11 -11.96
N VAL A 283 -4.34 -11.72 -11.37
CA VAL A 283 -4.49 -11.57 -9.91
C VAL A 283 -4.21 -12.89 -9.19
N CYS A 284 -4.81 -14.00 -9.63
CA CYS A 284 -4.56 -15.32 -9.07
C CYS A 284 -3.10 -15.78 -9.22
N TRP A 285 -2.45 -15.46 -10.35
CA TRP A 285 -1.03 -15.75 -10.55
C TRP A 285 -0.16 -14.90 -9.62
N MET A 286 -0.45 -13.61 -9.51
CA MET A 286 0.24 -12.73 -8.57
C MET A 286 0.13 -13.30 -7.17
N GLU A 287 -1.04 -13.83 -6.81
CA GLU A 287 -1.39 -14.29 -5.46
C GLU A 287 -1.11 -15.76 -5.17
N ARG A 288 -0.37 -16.43 -6.05
CA ARG A 288 0.03 -17.83 -5.86
C ARG A 288 0.79 -18.01 -4.54
N GLY A 289 0.33 -18.97 -3.74
CA GLY A 289 0.92 -19.34 -2.44
C GLY A 289 0.55 -18.43 -1.27
N ALA A 290 -0.41 -17.51 -1.45
CA ALA A 290 -0.88 -16.64 -0.37
C ALA A 290 -1.80 -17.40 0.60
N GLU A 291 -1.25 -17.78 1.76
CA GLU A 291 -1.92 -18.57 2.81
C GLU A 291 -3.23 -17.92 3.29
N ASP A 292 -3.29 -16.59 3.38
CA ASP A 292 -4.49 -15.85 3.81
C ASP A 292 -5.66 -15.96 2.82
N ILE A 293 -5.36 -16.11 1.53
CA ILE A 293 -6.37 -16.30 0.50
C ILE A 293 -6.90 -17.73 0.49
N GLU A 294 -6.04 -18.71 0.81
CA GLU A 294 -6.46 -20.10 0.97
C GLU A 294 -7.36 -20.27 2.20
N GLU A 295 -7.00 -19.62 3.32
CA GLU A 295 -7.82 -19.59 4.52
C GLU A 295 -9.18 -18.91 4.27
N TYR A 296 -9.18 -17.75 3.58
CA TYR A 296 -10.41 -17.07 3.16
C TYR A 296 -11.35 -17.99 2.36
N LYS A 297 -10.81 -18.70 1.36
CA LYS A 297 -11.58 -19.63 0.52
C LYS A 297 -12.13 -20.81 1.33
N ARG A 298 -11.34 -21.35 2.27
CA ARG A 298 -11.79 -22.41 3.17
C ARG A 298 -12.96 -21.94 4.04
N GLY A 299 -12.85 -20.75 4.64
CA GLY A 299 -13.91 -20.15 5.44
C GLY A 299 -15.21 -19.94 4.65
N LEU A 300 -15.12 -19.50 3.39
CA LEU A 300 -16.27 -19.43 2.49
C LEU A 300 -16.93 -20.80 2.25
N GLY A 301 -16.12 -21.85 2.04
CA GLY A 301 -16.61 -23.20 1.83
C GLY A 301 -17.34 -23.76 3.06
N GLU A 302 -16.84 -23.46 4.26
CA GLU A 302 -17.49 -23.85 5.53
C GLU A 302 -18.83 -23.13 5.71
N MET A 303 -18.88 -21.81 5.48
CA MET A 303 -20.13 -21.05 5.54
C MET A 303 -21.19 -21.54 4.54
N ALA A 304 -20.76 -21.93 3.32
CA ALA A 304 -21.66 -22.49 2.32
C ALA A 304 -22.25 -23.84 2.77
N ARG A 305 -21.47 -24.68 3.45
CA ARG A 305 -21.92 -25.98 4.00
C ARG A 305 -22.89 -25.83 5.16
N GLU A 306 -22.71 -24.79 5.99
CA GLU A 306 -23.60 -24.50 7.13
C GLU A 306 -24.98 -23.95 6.71
N GLY A 307 -25.25 -23.77 5.40
CA GLY A 307 -26.55 -23.25 4.92
C GLY A 307 -26.72 -21.75 5.15
N VAL A 308 -25.68 -21.04 5.59
CA VAL A 308 -25.67 -19.58 5.80
C VAL A 308 -25.45 -18.83 4.47
N GLY A 309 -25.22 -19.55 3.37
CA GLY A 309 -24.76 -19.02 2.07
C GLY A 309 -25.73 -18.10 1.33
N GLY A 310 -27.03 -18.08 1.65
CA GLY A 310 -28.03 -17.27 0.96
C GLY A 310 -27.84 -15.75 1.15
N GLU A 311 -27.51 -15.32 2.36
CA GLU A 311 -27.30 -13.89 2.69
C GLU A 311 -25.83 -13.47 2.56
N ALA A 312 -24.88 -14.39 2.79
CA ALA A 312 -23.45 -14.09 2.75
C ALA A 312 -22.94 -13.75 1.34
N MET A 313 -23.54 -14.29 0.28
CA MET A 313 -23.13 -13.99 -1.10
C MET A 313 -23.48 -12.55 -1.51
N VAL A 314 -24.50 -11.95 -0.90
CA VAL A 314 -24.96 -10.57 -1.17
C VAL A 314 -24.04 -9.54 -0.48
N GLN A 315 -23.37 -9.90 0.62
CA GLN A 315 -22.43 -9.01 1.31
C GLN A 315 -21.01 -8.98 0.71
N ILE A 316 -20.71 -9.84 -0.28
CA ILE A 316 -19.39 -9.93 -0.92
C ILE A 316 -19.27 -9.02 -2.16
N VAL A 317 -20.39 -8.49 -2.67
CA VAL A 317 -20.45 -7.54 -3.80
C VAL A 317 -20.54 -6.11 -3.28
#